data_AF-A0AAN8FB65-F1
#
_entry.id   AF-A0AAN8FB65-F1
#
_cell.length_a   1.000
_cell.length_b   1.000
_cell.length_c   1.000
_cell.angle_alpha   90.00
_cell.angle_beta   90.00
_cell.angle_gamma   90.00
#
_symmetry.space_group_name_H-M   'P 1'
#
loop_
_entity.id
_entity.type
_entity.pdbx_description
1 polymer ?
#
loop_
_entity_poly.entity_id
_entity_poly.type
_entity_poly.pdbx_seq_one_letter_code
_entity_poly.pdbx_strand_id
1 'polypeptide(L)'
;MLDDLEQELQLFELERQAAMDAISNTLQGITNRLDTLFAVVAEMRDEVHTLLERTTPKSTCVFCTLAENVDGHFTGRCHRYLDPVSRAMRVSELHLCARCLRPEHGSAICTVSCNLCRGSHNTVLCSGPPMKKRKV
;
A
#
# COMPACT_ATOMS: atom_id res chain seq x y z
N MET A 1 8.70 45.88 60.68
CA MET A 1 9.86 44.96 60.64
C MET A 1 9.46 43.52 60.44
N LEU A 2 8.66 42.87 61.31
CA LEU A 2 8.16 41.50 61.03
C LEU A 2 7.15 41.49 59.86
N ASP A 3 6.21 42.44 59.84
CA ASP A 3 5.20 42.56 58.77
C ASP A 3 5.80 42.86 57.38
N ASP A 4 6.92 43.59 57.31
CA ASP A 4 7.58 43.94 56.04
C ASP A 4 8.23 42.70 55.38
N LEU A 5 8.78 41.80 56.19
CA LEU A 5 9.43 40.57 55.72
C LEU A 5 8.38 39.57 55.19
N GLU A 6 7.22 39.50 55.84
CA GLU A 6 6.11 38.65 55.42
C GLU A 6 5.50 39.14 54.10
N GLN A 7 5.38 40.47 53.91
CA GLN A 7 4.95 41.06 52.66
C GLN A 7 5.93 40.77 51.51
N GLU A 8 7.23 40.83 51.76
CA GLU A 8 8.26 40.56 50.75
C GLU A 8 8.26 39.08 50.32
N LEU A 9 8.09 38.16 51.27
CA LEU A 9 7.91 36.72 51.00
C LEU A 9 6.69 36.44 50.11
N GLN A 10 5.55 37.08 50.37
CA GLN A 10 4.36 36.92 49.54
C GLN A 10 4.57 37.40 48.10
N LEU A 11 5.31 38.49 47.91
CA LEU A 11 5.66 38.99 46.58
C LEU A 11 6.55 38.00 45.82
N PHE A 12 7.57 37.45 46.48
CA PHE A 12 8.42 36.42 45.88
C PHE A 12 7.64 35.16 45.50
N GLU A 13 6.68 34.73 46.34
CA GLU A 13 5.82 33.59 46.03
C GLU A 13 4.92 33.86 44.81
N LEU A 14 4.39 35.07 44.69
CA LEU A 14 3.58 35.49 43.55
C LEU A 14 4.40 35.50 42.25
N GLU A 15 5.60 36.07 42.27
CA GLU A 15 6.51 36.09 41.12
C GLU A 15 6.91 34.67 40.69
N ARG A 16 7.23 33.81 41.67
CA ARG A 16 7.53 32.39 41.41
C ARG A 16 6.34 31.68 40.77
N GLN A 17 5.12 31.93 41.25
CA GLN A 17 3.92 31.33 40.68
C GLN A 17 3.69 31.80 39.24
N ALA A 18 3.82 33.11 38.97
CA ALA A 18 3.69 33.66 37.64
C ALA A 18 4.73 33.08 36.65
N ALA A 19 5.97 32.88 37.10
CA ALA A 19 7.01 32.24 36.30
C ALA A 19 6.67 30.76 35.98
N MET A 20 6.16 30.01 36.96
CA MET A 20 5.74 28.62 36.75
C MET A 20 4.55 28.52 35.79
N ASP A 21 3.58 29.42 35.89
CA ASP A 21 2.45 29.48 34.98
C ASP A 21 2.90 29.81 33.55
N ALA A 22 3.85 30.73 33.38
CA ALA A 22 4.43 31.04 32.07
C ALA A 22 5.16 29.84 31.45
N ILE A 23 5.90 29.07 32.25
CA ILE A 23 6.56 27.83 31.81
C ILE A 23 5.51 26.79 31.41
N SER A 24 4.50 26.57 32.24
CA SER A 24 3.40 25.63 31.98
C SER A 24 2.69 25.95 30.66
N ASN A 25 2.36 27.23 30.45
CA ASN A 25 1.74 27.70 29.20
C ASN A 25 2.63 27.47 27.99
N THR A 26 3.94 27.71 28.13
CA THR A 26 4.92 27.48 27.06
C THR A 26 5.02 25.99 26.73
N LEU A 27 5.10 25.12 27.75
CA LEU A 27 5.14 23.67 27.56
C LEU A 27 3.86 23.15 26.90
N GLN A 28 2.69 23.63 27.32
CA GLN A 28 1.42 23.26 26.69
C GLN A 28 1.40 23.68 25.21
N GLY A 29 1.91 24.87 24.89
CA GLY A 29 2.05 25.34 23.52
C GLY A 29 2.98 24.45 22.68
N ILE A 30 4.09 23.98 23.27
CA ILE A 30 5.01 23.06 22.61
C ILE A 30 4.33 21.70 22.37
N THR A 31 3.66 21.14 23.39
CA THR A 31 2.95 19.85 23.28
C THR A 31 1.92 19.88 22.15
N ASN A 32 1.07 20.91 22.10
CA ASN A 32 0.05 21.05 21.06
C ASN A 32 0.67 21.12 19.65
N ARG A 33 1.81 21.81 19.51
CA ARG A 33 2.54 21.89 18.25
C ARG A 33 3.14 20.54 17.86
N LEU A 34 3.68 19.79 18.82
CA LEU A 34 4.20 18.44 18.58
C LEU A 34 3.09 17.50 18.13
N ASP A 35 1.92 17.53 18.78
CA ASP A 35 0.76 16.72 18.39
C ASP A 35 0.32 17.03 16.95
N THR A 36 0.30 18.32 16.59
CA THR A 36 0.00 18.75 15.23
C THR A 36 1.04 18.23 14.23
N LEU A 37 2.33 18.32 14.57
CA LEU A 37 3.40 17.81 13.71
C LEU A 37 3.33 16.29 13.54
N PHE A 38 3.01 15.54 14.59
CA PHE A 38 2.85 14.09 14.49
C PHE A 38 1.68 13.71 13.59
N ALA A 39 0.55 14.43 13.69
CA ALA A 39 -0.59 14.21 12.80
C ALA A 39 -0.23 14.45 11.33
N VAL A 40 0.44 15.58 11.03
CA VAL A 40 0.86 15.91 9.66
C VAL A 40 1.86 14.88 9.12
N VAL A 41 2.83 14.45 9.93
CA VAL A 41 3.81 13.43 9.51
C VAL A 41 3.13 12.09 9.23
N ALA A 42 2.13 11.70 10.02
CA ALA A 42 1.36 10.49 9.76
C ALA A 42 0.60 10.57 8.43
N GLU A 43 -0.06 11.70 8.15
CA GLU A 43 -0.76 11.94 6.88
C GLU A 43 0.20 11.90 5.69
N MET A 44 1.34 12.60 5.78
CA MET A 44 2.36 12.60 4.73
C MET A 44 2.87 11.18 4.44
N ARG A 45 3.05 10.35 5.46
CA ARG A 45 3.48 8.96 5.28
C ARG A 45 2.46 8.17 4.45
N ASP A 46 1.17 8.34 4.71
CA ASP A 46 0.10 7.63 4.02
C ASP A 46 -0.04 8.11 2.57
N GLU A 47 0.11 9.41 2.33
CA GLU A 47 0.15 9.99 0.99
C GLU A 47 1.34 9.45 0.18
N VAL A 48 2.53 9.45 0.76
CA VAL A 48 3.75 8.91 0.13
C VAL A 48 3.57 7.42 -0.19
N HIS A 49 3.01 6.65 0.73
CA HIS A 49 2.72 5.23 0.49
C HIS A 49 1.78 5.04 -0.71
N THR A 50 0.68 5.80 -0.75
CA THR A 50 -0.29 5.77 -1.85
C THR A 50 0.34 6.17 -3.19
N LEU A 51 1.20 7.19 -3.20
CA LEU A 51 1.94 7.59 -4.39
C LEU A 51 2.84 6.45 -4.87
N LEU A 52 3.63 5.84 -3.98
CA LEU A 52 4.51 4.72 -4.32
C LEU A 52 3.74 3.54 -4.94
N GLU A 53 2.60 3.15 -4.36
CA GLU A 53 1.78 2.05 -4.91
C GLU A 53 1.28 2.31 -6.34
N ARG A 54 0.99 3.58 -6.64
CA ARG A 54 0.44 4.03 -7.93
C ARG A 54 1.51 4.28 -8.98
N THR A 55 2.68 4.78 -8.58
CA THR A 55 3.75 5.16 -9.50
C THR A 55 4.80 4.07 -9.70
N THR A 56 4.85 3.05 -8.83
CA THR A 56 5.78 1.94 -9.01
C THR A 56 5.54 1.29 -10.37
N PRO A 57 6.54 1.30 -11.28
CA PRO A 57 6.37 0.73 -12.60
C PRO A 57 6.16 -0.77 -12.51
N LYS A 58 5.12 -1.27 -13.17
CA LYS A 58 4.77 -2.69 -13.22
C LYS A 58 4.96 -3.21 -14.64
N SER A 59 5.49 -4.42 -14.75
CA SER A 59 5.57 -5.12 -16.03
C SER A 59 4.16 -5.36 -16.59
N THR A 60 3.96 -5.11 -17.88
CA THR A 60 2.71 -5.43 -18.59
C THR A 60 2.49 -6.94 -18.78
N CYS A 61 3.54 -7.74 -18.55
CA CYS A 61 3.53 -9.19 -18.52
C CYS A 61 3.65 -9.67 -17.07
N VAL A 62 2.65 -10.39 -16.58
CA VAL A 62 2.64 -10.90 -15.20
C VAL A 62 3.70 -11.99 -14.95
N PHE A 63 4.24 -12.60 -16.01
CA PHE A 63 5.25 -13.66 -15.89
C PHE A 63 6.68 -13.12 -15.82
N CYS A 64 6.91 -11.90 -16.33
CA CYS A 64 8.23 -11.28 -16.46
C CYS A 64 8.37 -10.11 -15.49
N THR A 65 9.56 -9.95 -14.91
CA THR A 65 9.90 -8.72 -14.18
C THR A 65 9.96 -7.52 -15.13
N LEU A 66 9.98 -6.31 -14.58
CA LEU A 66 10.11 -5.08 -15.38
C LEU A 66 11.38 -5.09 -16.25
N ALA A 67 12.50 -5.58 -15.70
CA ALA A 67 13.77 -5.67 -16.42
C ALA A 67 13.75 -6.73 -17.54
N GLU A 68 12.90 -7.74 -17.42
CA GLU A 68 12.77 -8.81 -18.42
C GLU A 68 11.80 -8.46 -19.54
N ASN A 69 10.86 -7.54 -19.29
CA ASN A 69 9.84 -7.09 -20.23
C ASN A 69 10.23 -5.79 -20.94
N VAL A 70 11.41 -5.79 -21.56
CA VAL A 70 11.99 -4.61 -22.23
C VAL A 70 11.18 -4.19 -23.46
N ASP A 71 10.57 -5.16 -24.15
CA ASP A 71 9.72 -4.97 -25.32
C ASP A 71 8.25 -4.62 -24.97
N GLY A 72 7.89 -4.61 -23.69
CA GLY A 72 6.58 -4.20 -23.20
C GLY A 72 5.42 -5.13 -23.57
N HIS A 73 5.69 -6.40 -23.87
CA HIS A 73 4.68 -7.36 -24.26
C HIS A 73 3.66 -7.64 -23.15
N PHE A 74 2.41 -7.94 -23.53
CA PHE A 74 1.38 -8.40 -22.60
C PHE A 74 1.54 -9.90 -22.31
N THR A 75 1.07 -10.35 -21.14
CA THR A 75 1.16 -11.76 -20.69
C THR A 75 0.83 -12.80 -21.76
N GLY A 76 -0.25 -12.60 -22.54
CA GLY A 76 -0.66 -13.55 -23.57
C GLY A 76 0.35 -13.73 -24.71
N ARG A 77 1.21 -12.74 -24.95
CA ARG A 77 2.27 -12.74 -25.97
C ARG A 77 3.65 -13.01 -25.39
N CYS A 78 3.75 -13.45 -24.13
CA CYS A 78 5.04 -13.73 -23.52
C CYS A 78 5.79 -14.82 -24.30
N HIS A 79 6.96 -14.47 -24.84
CA HIS A 79 7.79 -15.37 -25.63
C HIS A 79 8.66 -16.29 -24.77
N ARG A 80 8.82 -15.98 -23.48
CA ARG A 80 9.61 -16.80 -22.54
C ARG A 80 8.84 -18.03 -22.07
N TYR A 81 7.52 -17.91 -21.92
CA TYR A 81 6.62 -18.97 -21.51
C TYR A 81 5.59 -19.19 -22.61
N LEU A 82 5.97 -19.98 -23.61
CA LEU A 82 5.19 -20.17 -24.84
C LEU A 82 4.02 -21.12 -24.64
N ASP A 83 4.25 -22.23 -23.96
CA ASP A 83 3.27 -23.29 -23.80
C ASP A 83 2.45 -23.13 -22.51
N PRO A 84 1.22 -23.68 -22.47
CA PRO A 84 0.36 -23.60 -21.28
C PRO A 84 0.96 -24.20 -20.01
N VAL A 85 1.81 -25.23 -20.13
CA VAL A 85 2.40 -25.91 -18.97
C VAL A 85 3.47 -25.04 -18.33
N SER A 86 4.38 -24.46 -19.10
CA SER A 86 5.37 -23.50 -18.58
C SER A 86 4.73 -22.27 -17.96
N ARG A 87 3.65 -21.77 -18.55
CA ARG A 87 2.85 -20.68 -17.96
C ARG A 87 2.20 -21.09 -16.63
N ALA A 88 1.66 -22.30 -16.53
CA ALA A 88 1.06 -22.80 -15.30
C ALA A 88 2.11 -22.97 -14.19
N MET A 89 3.29 -23.51 -14.52
CA MET A 89 4.42 -23.58 -13.58
C MET A 89 4.81 -22.18 -13.10
N ARG A 90 4.92 -21.22 -14.02
CA ARG A 90 5.26 -19.85 -13.66
C ARG A 90 4.22 -19.17 -12.77
N VAL A 91 2.93 -19.45 -13.00
CA VAL A 91 1.83 -18.99 -12.13
C VAL A 91 2.00 -19.54 -10.72
N SER A 92 2.35 -20.82 -10.56
CA SER A 92 2.60 -21.43 -9.27
C SER A 92 3.83 -20.85 -8.58
N GLU A 93 4.94 -20.66 -9.30
CA GLU A 93 6.16 -20.02 -8.77
C GLU A 93 5.93 -18.60 -8.26
N LEU A 94 5.05 -17.85 -8.93
CA LEU A 94 4.72 -16.47 -8.57
C LEU A 94 3.57 -16.36 -7.56
N HIS A 95 3.06 -17.49 -7.03
CA HIS A 95 1.91 -17.53 -6.13
C HIS A 95 0.73 -16.73 -6.66
N LEU A 96 0.36 -17.00 -7.92
CA LEU A 96 -0.76 -16.35 -8.59
C LEU A 96 -1.95 -17.29 -8.69
N CYS A 97 -3.15 -16.71 -8.64
CA CYS A 97 -4.38 -17.43 -8.95
C CYS A 97 -4.40 -17.83 -10.43
N ALA A 98 -4.46 -19.13 -10.72
CA ALA A 98 -4.51 -19.67 -12.08
C ALA A 98 -5.74 -19.21 -12.89
N ARG A 99 -6.78 -18.64 -12.26
CA ARG A 99 -8.01 -18.16 -12.93
C ARG A 99 -7.90 -16.72 -13.40
N CYS A 100 -7.38 -15.82 -12.56
CA CYS A 100 -7.35 -14.38 -12.86
C CYS A 100 -5.96 -13.75 -12.87
N LEU A 101 -4.90 -14.51 -12.57
CA LEU A 101 -3.49 -14.08 -12.54
C LEU A 101 -3.20 -12.95 -11.54
N ARG A 102 -4.09 -12.73 -10.56
CA ARG A 102 -3.85 -11.88 -9.38
C ARG A 102 -3.14 -12.69 -8.28
N PRO A 103 -2.61 -12.05 -7.22
CA PRO A 103 -2.08 -12.77 -6.07
C PRO A 103 -3.03 -13.87 -5.60
N GLU A 104 -2.44 -14.97 -5.14
CA GLU A 104 -3.17 -16.16 -4.70
C GLU A 104 -4.27 -15.81 -3.69
N HIS A 105 -5.43 -16.39 -3.92
CA HIS A 105 -6.60 -16.31 -3.04
C HIS A 105 -7.35 -17.63 -3.14
N GLY A 106 -8.14 -17.93 -2.11
CA GLY A 106 -8.92 -19.17 -2.04
C GLY A 106 -9.66 -19.45 -3.35
N SER A 107 -9.47 -20.64 -3.91
CA SER A 107 -10.01 -21.06 -5.21
C SER A 107 -11.54 -20.92 -5.31
N ALA A 108 -12.24 -21.00 -4.18
CA ALA A 108 -13.68 -20.82 -4.05
C ALA A 108 -14.14 -19.36 -4.23
N ILE A 109 -13.26 -18.39 -4.00
CA ILE A 109 -13.56 -16.95 -4.10
C ILE A 109 -13.47 -16.47 -5.55
N CYS A 110 -12.59 -17.08 -6.34
CA CYS A 110 -12.37 -16.65 -7.71
C CYS A 110 -13.50 -17.09 -8.64
N THR A 111 -14.26 -16.16 -9.19
CA THR A 111 -15.36 -16.45 -10.13
C THR A 111 -14.94 -16.43 -11.60
N VAL A 112 -13.70 -16.03 -11.90
CA VAL A 112 -13.19 -15.90 -13.28
C VAL A 112 -13.17 -17.26 -13.96
N SER A 113 -13.68 -17.34 -15.19
CA SER A 113 -13.63 -18.54 -16.02
C SER A 113 -12.96 -18.23 -17.36
N CYS A 114 -12.40 -19.27 -17.98
CA CYS A 114 -11.73 -19.15 -19.26
C CYS A 114 -12.74 -18.71 -20.34
N ASN A 115 -12.45 -17.62 -21.05
CA ASN A 115 -13.34 -17.15 -22.11
C ASN A 115 -13.35 -18.06 -23.36
N LEU A 116 -12.36 -18.95 -23.51
CA LEU A 116 -12.26 -19.86 -24.65
C LEU A 116 -13.02 -21.17 -24.42
N CYS A 117 -12.83 -21.82 -23.27
CA CYS A 117 -13.40 -23.15 -22.99
C CYS A 117 -14.30 -23.21 -21.75
N ARG A 118 -14.53 -22.07 -21.07
CA ARG A 118 -15.33 -21.95 -19.83
C ARG A 118 -14.79 -22.70 -18.61
N GLY A 119 -13.57 -23.24 -18.68
CA GLY A 119 -12.90 -23.90 -17.56
C GLY A 119 -12.44 -22.96 -16.44
N SER A 120 -12.03 -23.54 -15.31
CA SER A 120 -11.51 -22.85 -14.13
C SER A 120 -10.03 -22.43 -14.26
N HIS A 121 -9.68 -21.75 -15.35
CA HIS A 121 -8.34 -21.21 -15.59
C HIS A 121 -8.40 -19.91 -16.38
N ASN A 122 -7.29 -19.17 -16.38
CA ASN A 122 -7.12 -17.99 -17.21
C ASN A 122 -6.91 -18.39 -18.67
N THR A 123 -7.44 -17.61 -19.61
CA THR A 123 -7.29 -17.86 -21.05
C THR A 123 -5.83 -18.04 -21.50
N VAL A 124 -4.85 -17.40 -20.85
CA VAL A 124 -3.43 -17.59 -21.20
C VAL A 124 -2.88 -18.99 -20.88
N LEU A 125 -3.58 -19.74 -20.02
CA LEU A 125 -3.26 -21.13 -19.63
C LEU A 125 -4.10 -22.15 -20.39
N CYS A 126 -4.94 -21.71 -21.34
CA CYS A 126 -5.84 -22.61 -22.03
C CYS A 126 -5.10 -23.42 -23.10
N SER A 127 -5.11 -24.74 -22.97
CA SER A 127 -4.62 -25.67 -23.99
C SER A 127 -5.70 -26.10 -25.01
N GLY A 128 -6.94 -25.65 -24.83
CA GLY A 128 -8.08 -26.10 -25.64
C GLY A 128 -8.26 -25.30 -26.94
N PRO A 129 -8.83 -25.90 -28.00
CA PRO A 129 -9.20 -25.16 -29.20
C PRO A 129 -10.27 -24.11 -28.88
N PRO A 130 -10.25 -22.93 -29.53
CA PRO A 130 -11.26 -21.91 -29.32
C PRO A 130 -12.65 -22.44 -29.65
N MET A 131 -13.64 -22.20 -28.79
CA MET A 131 -15.02 -22.57 -29.10
C MET A 131 -15.48 -21.84 -30.37
N LYS A 132 -15.97 -22.61 -31.36
CA LYS A 132 -16.61 -22.05 -32.56
C LYS A 132 -17.82 -21.24 -32.11
N LYS A 133 -17.81 -19.93 -32.35
CA LYS A 133 -18.97 -19.07 -32.08
C LYS A 133 -20.19 -19.67 -32.80
N ARG A 134 -21.24 -20.04 -32.06
CA ARG A 134 -22.55 -20.34 -32.67
C ARG A 134 -22.99 -19.07 -33.41
N LYS A 135 -23.07 -19.14 -34.75
CA LYS A 135 -23.74 -18.10 -35.54
C LYS A 135 -25.20 -18.08 -35.07
N VAL A 136 -25.60 -16.97 -34.46
CA VAL A 136 -27.02 -16.63 -34.25
C VAL A 136 -27.52 -16.02 -35.55
#